data_AF-A0A497PL72-F1
#
_entry.id   AF-A0A497PL72-F1
#
_cell.length_a   1.000
_cell.length_b   1.000
_cell.length_c   1.000
_cell.angle_alpha   90.00
_cell.angle_beta   90.00
_cell.angle_gamma   90.00
#
_symmetry.space_group_name_H-M   'P 1'
#
loop_
_entity.id
_entity.type
_entity.pdbx_description
1 polymer ?
#
loop_
_entity_poly.entity_id
_entity_poly.type
_entity_poly.pdbx_seq_one_letter_code
_entity_poly.pdbx_strand_id
1 'polypeptide(L)'
;YTVPRAGQMGFHQRTERNKRILKIGQDGEAITPRGGFPHYGKIKKDYLILKGSVPGSTKRLLKFRYANHPPPNSQKVAPKIIPSLEI
;
A
#
# COMPACT_ATOMS: atom_id res chain seq x y z
N TYR A 1 -2.82 -16.96 32.69
CA TYR A 1 -2.15 -16.35 31.53
C TYR A 1 -2.62 -14.91 31.25
N THR A 2 -3.72 -14.46 31.87
CA THR A 2 -4.37 -13.18 31.57
C THR A 2 -3.68 -11.94 32.14
N VAL A 3 -2.79 -12.10 33.14
CA VAL A 3 -1.96 -10.99 33.66
C VAL A 3 -0.90 -10.61 32.63
N PRO A 4 -0.78 -9.32 32.23
CA PRO A 4 0.22 -8.90 31.25
C PRO A 4 1.64 -9.13 31.76
N ARG A 5 2.50 -9.64 30.89
CA ARG A 5 3.93 -9.91 31.16
C ARG A 5 4.78 -9.38 30.00
N ALA A 6 6.06 -9.18 30.25
CA ALA A 6 7.02 -8.89 29.20
C ALA A 6 7.08 -10.04 28.18
N GLY A 7 7.26 -9.70 26.90
CA GLY A 7 7.30 -10.65 25.80
C GLY A 7 7.60 -9.96 24.48
N GLN A 8 7.64 -10.74 23.40
CA GLN A 8 7.92 -10.22 22.06
C GLN A 8 6.81 -9.26 21.59
N MET A 9 7.21 -8.06 21.17
CA MET A 9 6.34 -7.06 20.57
C MET A 9 6.86 -6.67 19.19
N GLY A 10 6.08 -6.96 18.15
CA GLY A 10 6.40 -6.58 16.77
C GLY A 10 6.75 -7.78 15.90
N PHE A 11 7.00 -7.52 14.61
CA PHE A 11 7.21 -8.55 13.59
C PHE A 11 6.05 -9.55 13.41
N HIS A 12 4.89 -9.30 14.02
CA HIS A 12 3.69 -10.12 13.86
C HIS A 12 3.10 -9.99 12.45
N GLN A 13 2.48 -11.05 11.95
CA GLN A 13 1.68 -11.01 10.74
C GLN A 13 0.36 -10.30 11.03
N ARG A 14 0.05 -9.25 10.25
CA ARG A 14 -1.21 -8.50 10.32
C ARG A 14 -1.87 -8.51 8.96
N THR A 15 -3.20 -8.65 8.96
CA THR A 15 -4.02 -8.56 7.75
C THR A 15 -4.93 -7.36 7.89
N GLU A 16 -4.58 -6.26 7.21
CA GLU A 16 -5.45 -5.10 7.10
C GLU A 16 -6.44 -5.28 5.95
N ARG A 17 -7.71 -4.92 6.16
CA ARG A 17 -8.79 -5.14 5.20
C ARG A 17 -9.29 -3.82 4.62
N ASN A 18 -9.92 -3.91 3.45
CA ASN A 18 -10.74 -2.85 2.86
C ASN A 18 -10.00 -1.52 2.60
N LYS A 19 -8.72 -1.59 2.24
CA LYS A 19 -7.96 -0.43 1.77
C LYS A 19 -8.33 -0.14 0.32
N ARG A 20 -8.62 1.14 0.01
CA ARG A 20 -8.98 1.57 -1.33
C ARG A 20 -7.73 1.82 -2.17
N ILE A 21 -7.74 1.31 -3.39
CA ILE A 21 -6.75 1.65 -4.42
C ILE A 21 -7.16 3.00 -5.03
N LEU A 22 -6.24 3.96 -4.99
CA LEU A 22 -6.46 5.30 -5.56
C LEU A 22 -5.99 5.37 -7.01
N LYS A 23 -4.80 4.84 -7.28
CA LYS A 23 -4.15 4.92 -8.58
C LYS A 23 -3.30 3.68 -8.82
N ILE A 24 -3.32 3.21 -10.06
CA ILE A 24 -2.39 2.21 -10.60
C ILE A 24 -1.65 2.89 -11.74
N GLY A 25 -0.34 2.75 -11.81
CA GLY A 25 0.43 3.27 -12.93
C GLY A 25 1.68 2.44 -13.17
N GLN A 26 2.22 2.56 -14.38
CA GLN A 26 3.36 1.79 -14.86
C GLN A 26 4.69 2.54 -14.72
N ASP A 27 4.64 3.88 -14.68
CA ASP A 27 5.82 4.73 -14.52
C ASP A 27 5.80 5.52 -13.20
N GLY A 28 6.78 5.24 -12.34
CA GLY A 28 6.92 5.81 -11.00
C GLY A 28 7.63 7.18 -10.96
N GLU A 29 8.12 7.70 -12.08
CA GLU A 29 8.80 9.00 -12.09
C GLU A 29 7.87 10.14 -11.68
N ALA A 30 6.60 10.13 -12.12
CA ALA A 30 5.62 11.18 -11.83
C ALA A 30 5.24 11.32 -10.33
N ILE A 31 5.44 10.28 -9.52
CA ILE A 31 5.09 10.28 -8.08
C ILE A 31 6.30 10.47 -7.19
N THR A 32 7.48 10.10 -7.71
CA THR A 32 8.71 10.19 -6.95
C THR A 32 9.02 11.66 -6.63
N PRO A 33 9.06 12.08 -5.37
CA PRO A 33 9.37 13.46 -5.03
C PRO A 33 10.80 13.82 -5.43
N ARG A 34 11.09 15.13 -5.54
CA ARG A 34 12.46 15.61 -5.78
C ARG A 34 13.35 15.13 -4.62
N GLY A 35 14.33 14.28 -4.92
CA GLY A 35 15.19 13.62 -3.92
C GLY A 35 14.82 12.17 -3.59
N GLY A 36 13.68 11.66 -4.05
CA GLY A 36 13.23 10.28 -3.85
C GLY A 36 12.57 10.02 -2.49
N PHE A 37 12.06 8.80 -2.29
CA PHE A 37 11.43 8.40 -1.04
C PHE A 37 12.47 8.10 0.04
N PRO A 38 12.32 8.64 1.27
CA PRO A 38 13.20 8.34 2.39
C PRO A 38 13.32 6.83 2.64
N HIS A 39 14.56 6.34 2.79
CA HIS A 39 14.87 4.93 3.03
C HIS A 39 14.40 3.96 1.93
N TYR A 40 13.95 4.45 0.76
CA TYR A 40 13.55 3.63 -0.38
C TYR A 40 14.31 4.02 -1.65
N GLY A 41 14.13 5.25 -2.14
CA GLY A 41 14.71 5.76 -3.38
C GLY A 41 13.65 6.17 -4.41
N LYS A 42 14.03 6.16 -5.69
CA LYS A 42 13.13 6.46 -6.81
C LYS A 42 12.37 5.22 -7.28
N ILE A 43 11.09 5.37 -7.61
CA ILE A 43 10.26 4.28 -8.16
C ILE A 43 10.39 4.31 -9.68
N LYS A 44 10.86 3.21 -10.29
CA LYS A 44 11.13 3.11 -11.74
C LYS A 44 10.12 2.27 -12.53
N LYS A 45 9.21 1.60 -11.85
CA LYS A 45 8.30 0.59 -12.42
C LYS A 45 6.89 0.81 -11.90
N ASP A 46 6.03 -0.17 -12.19
CA ASP A 46 4.66 -0.26 -11.70
C ASP A 46 4.55 0.04 -10.21
N TYR A 47 3.54 0.83 -9.88
CA TYR A 47 3.25 1.24 -8.51
C TYR A 47 1.75 1.21 -8.25
N LEU A 48 1.43 1.14 -6.97
CA LEU A 48 0.08 1.15 -6.45
C LEU A 48 -0.01 2.22 -5.36
N ILE A 49 -0.96 3.14 -5.47
CA ILE A 49 -1.27 4.08 -4.39
C ILE A 49 -2.47 3.56 -3.62
N LEU A 50 -2.27 3.31 -2.32
CA LEU A 50 -3.31 2.90 -1.39
C LEU A 50 -3.71 4.05 -0.48
N LYS A 51 -5.00 4.12 -0.15
CA LYS A 51 -5.50 5.06 0.85
C LYS A 51 -5.12 4.61 2.26
N GLY A 52 -4.36 5.45 2.97
CA GLY A 52 -4.02 5.27 4.39
C GLY A 52 -2.69 4.56 4.62
N SER A 53 -2.52 3.99 5.81
CA SER A 53 -1.31 3.25 6.22
C SER A 53 -1.33 1.79 5.80
N VAL A 54 -0.14 1.19 5.81
CA VAL A 54 0.11 -0.22 5.48
C VAL A 54 1.10 -0.80 6.52
N PRO A 55 0.93 -2.06 6.97
CA PRO A 55 1.75 -2.59 8.05
C PRO A 55 3.17 -2.94 7.59
N GLY A 56 4.17 -2.50 8.35
CA GLY A 56 5.58 -2.82 8.11
C GLY A 56 6.44 -1.60 7.82
N SER A 57 7.73 -1.84 7.58
CA SER A 57 8.70 -0.82 7.22
C SER A 57 8.73 -0.59 5.70
N THR A 58 9.29 0.54 5.25
CA THR A 58 9.24 1.05 3.86
C THR A 58 9.70 0.08 2.77
N LYS A 59 10.57 -0.90 3.08
CA LYS A 59 11.11 -1.89 2.13
C LYS A 59 10.52 -3.30 2.30
N ARG A 60 9.58 -3.48 3.24
CA ARG A 60 9.02 -4.79 3.55
C ARG A 60 8.09 -5.25 2.43
N LEU A 61 8.22 -6.52 2.02
CA LEU A 61 7.31 -7.14 1.06
C LEU A 61 5.90 -7.20 1.65
N LEU A 62 4.93 -6.84 0.83
CA LEU A 62 3.50 -6.89 1.14
C LEU A 62 2.80 -7.85 0.17
N LYS A 63 1.82 -8.59 0.68
CA LYS A 63 0.98 -9.47 -0.11
C LYS A 63 -0.42 -8.87 -0.19
N PHE A 64 -0.87 -8.56 -1.40
CA PHE A 64 -2.23 -8.12 -1.65
C PHE A 64 -3.14 -9.32 -1.90
N ARG A 65 -4.38 -9.23 -1.44
CA ARG A 65 -5.45 -10.20 -1.66
C ARG A 65 -6.74 -9.44 -1.95
N TYR A 66 -7.63 -10.03 -2.74
CA TYR A 66 -9.01 -9.54 -2.88
C TYR A 66 -9.73 -9.42 -1.53
N ALA A 67 -10.65 -8.48 -1.43
CA ALA A 67 -11.40 -8.24 -0.21
C ALA A 67 -12.44 -9.34 0.03
N ASN A 68 -12.36 -10.05 1.16
CA ASN A 68 -13.32 -11.09 1.52
C ASN A 68 -14.66 -10.52 2.08
N HIS A 69 -14.65 -9.32 2.65
CA HIS A 69 -15.84 -8.64 3.20
C HIS A 69 -15.80 -7.14 2.89
N PRO A 70 -16.10 -6.73 1.64
CA PRO A 70 -16.17 -5.33 1.29
C PRO A 70 -17.36 -4.66 1.99
N PRO A 71 -17.24 -3.39 2.43
CA PRO A 71 -18.38 -2.67 2.99
C PRO A 71 -19.44 -2.46 1.89
N PRO A 72 -20.74 -2.51 2.25
CA PRO A 72 -21.83 -2.42 1.29
C PRO A 72 -21.84 -1.09 0.53
N ASN A 73 -21.42 0.01 1.18
CA ASN A 73 -21.31 1.34 0.59
C ASN A 73 -19.92 1.63 0.00
N SER A 74 -19.24 0.62 -0.56
CA SER A 74 -17.97 0.84 -1.24
C SER A 74 -18.21 1.45 -2.63
N GLN A 75 -17.62 2.63 -2.86
CA GLN A 75 -17.57 3.21 -4.21
C GLN A 75 -16.77 2.28 -5.13
N LYS A 76 -17.46 1.51 -5.98
CA LYS A 76 -16.90 0.67 -7.05
C LYS A 76 -16.42 1.52 -8.23
N VAL A 77 -15.69 2.59 -7.95
CA VAL A 77 -15.06 3.40 -8.99
C VAL A 77 -13.77 2.69 -9.37
N ALA A 78 -13.62 2.35 -10.65
CA ALA A 78 -12.37 1.81 -11.16
C ALA A 78 -11.23 2.79 -10.81
N PRO A 79 -10.11 2.30 -10.26
CA PRO A 79 -8.98 3.18 -9.97
C PRO A 79 -8.50 3.81 -11.27
N LYS A 80 -8.06 5.07 -11.21
CA LYS A 80 -7.48 5.74 -12.37
C LYS A 80 -6.20 4.99 -12.76
N ILE A 81 -6.24 4.35 -13.93
CA ILE A 81 -5.09 3.74 -14.57
C ILE A 81 -4.49 4.82 -15.45
N ILE A 82 -3.27 5.27 -15.15
CA ILE A 82 -2.54 6.13 -16.07
C ILE A 82 -1.53 5.24 -16.79
N PRO A 83 -1.78 4.86 -18.06
CA PRO A 83 -0.77 4.25 -18.90
C PRO A 83 0.33 5.28 -19.17
N SER A 84 1.57 4.80 -19.25
CA SER A 84 2.81 5.57 -19.31
C SER A 84 3.02 6.40 -20.59
N LEU A 85 1.96 6.79 -21.31
CA LEU A 85 2.03 7.41 -22.64
C LEU A 85 1.01 8.53 -22.88
N GLU A 86 0.84 9.46 -21.94
CA GLU A 86 0.26 10.78 -22.25
C GLU A 86 1.05 11.89 -21.54
N ILE A 87 2.02 12.43 -22.29
CA ILE A 87 2.77 13.70 -22.19
C ILE A 87 3.55 13.98 -20.90
#